data_AF-A0A925P6Y6-F1
#
_entry.id   AF-A0A925P6Y6-F1
#
_cell.length_a   1.000
_cell.length_b   1.000
_cell.length_c   1.000
_cell.angle_alpha   90.00
_cell.angle_beta   90.00
_cell.angle_gamma   90.00
#
_symmetry.space_group_name_H-M   'P 1'
#
loop_
_entity.id
_entity.type
_entity.pdbx_description
1 polymer ?
#
loop_
_entity_poly.entity_id
_entity_poly.type
_entity_poly.pdbx_seq_one_letter_code
_entity_poly.pdbx_strand_id
1 'polypeptide(L)'
;PQYGARPDSLALLARADHARVAAQMRTKPELFAPSEEGFANVETAIAERGAAAECFLADYESGFLHGRYVGAALPRLPFADGSFDLTLCAHLLFLHSGLFDYAFHLAACRELVRVTRPGGEVRLHPLCGGDGRTYGELDRLLAELAVADGVAVKHTPVRGAFFHAADTTLVLARPTAM
;
A
#
# COMPACT_ATOMS: atom_id res chain seq x y z
N PRO A 1 -15.19 -1.89 -3.89
CA PRO A 1 -14.25 -1.93 -2.74
C PRO A 1 -14.74 -2.97 -1.73
N GLN A 2 -13.84 -3.77 -1.13
CA GLN A 2 -14.25 -4.93 -0.32
C GLN A 2 -14.55 -4.61 1.15
N TYR A 3 -14.07 -3.48 1.69
CA TYR A 3 -14.31 -3.04 3.07
C TYR A 3 -15.72 -2.49 3.35
N GLY A 4 -16.73 -3.10 2.73
CA GLY A 4 -18.15 -2.98 3.06
C GLY A 4 -18.89 -4.32 2.94
N ALA A 5 -18.15 -5.40 2.66
CA ALA A 5 -18.69 -6.74 2.59
C ALA A 5 -18.94 -7.29 4.00
N ARG A 6 -19.85 -8.27 4.08
CA ARG A 6 -20.08 -9.03 5.31
C ARG A 6 -18.78 -9.73 5.74
N PRO A 7 -18.49 -9.82 7.07
CA PRO A 7 -17.30 -10.49 7.58
C PRO A 7 -17.04 -11.87 6.97
N ASP A 8 -18.07 -12.74 6.91
CA ASP A 8 -17.92 -14.09 6.34
C ASP A 8 -17.50 -14.09 4.87
N SER A 9 -18.07 -13.17 4.07
CA SER A 9 -17.74 -13.06 2.65
C SER A 9 -16.32 -12.55 2.44
N LEU A 10 -15.89 -11.58 3.25
CA LEU A 10 -14.53 -11.06 3.21
C LEU A 10 -13.51 -12.10 3.67
N ALA A 11 -13.83 -12.88 4.70
CA ALA A 11 -12.99 -13.97 5.19
C ALA A 11 -12.80 -15.06 4.13
N LEU A 12 -13.87 -15.45 3.42
CA LEU A 12 -13.77 -16.40 2.32
C LEU A 12 -12.85 -15.88 1.21
N LEU A 13 -13.01 -14.62 0.81
CA LEU A 13 -12.18 -14.00 -0.21
C LEU A 13 -10.71 -13.91 0.22
N ALA A 14 -10.44 -13.41 1.43
CA ALA A 14 -9.10 -13.25 1.96
C ALA A 14 -8.34 -14.57 2.03
N ARG A 15 -8.98 -15.65 2.48
CA ARG A 15 -8.38 -17.00 2.53
C ARG A 15 -8.14 -17.58 1.14
N ALA A 16 -9.07 -17.38 0.20
CA ALA A 16 -8.90 -17.82 -1.19
C ALA A 16 -7.75 -17.07 -1.89
N ASP A 17 -7.66 -15.74 -1.69
CA ASP A 17 -6.58 -14.94 -2.24
C ASP A 17 -5.23 -15.28 -1.60
N HIS A 18 -5.18 -15.51 -0.28
CA HIS A 18 -3.96 -15.96 0.39
C HIS A 18 -3.49 -17.31 -0.17
N ALA A 19 -4.37 -18.30 -0.32
CA ALA A 19 -4.03 -19.59 -0.90
C ALA A 19 -3.50 -19.47 -2.34
N ARG A 20 -4.15 -18.63 -3.15
CA ARG A 20 -3.74 -18.35 -4.53
C ARG A 20 -2.37 -17.67 -4.60
N VAL A 21 -2.15 -16.64 -3.79
CA VAL A 21 -0.87 -15.91 -3.73
C VAL A 21 0.23 -16.84 -3.20
N ALA A 22 -0.04 -17.65 -2.18
CA ALA A 22 0.90 -18.64 -1.65
C ALA A 22 1.34 -19.64 -2.74
N ALA A 23 0.40 -20.16 -3.54
CA ALA A 23 0.72 -21.02 -4.66
C ALA A 23 1.61 -20.30 -5.71
N GLN A 24 1.30 -19.05 -6.05
CA GLN A 24 2.10 -18.24 -6.98
C GLN A 24 3.51 -17.98 -6.45
N MET A 25 3.65 -17.62 -5.17
CA MET A 25 4.94 -17.37 -4.53
C MET A 25 5.88 -18.58 -4.64
N ARG A 26 5.36 -19.80 -4.43
CA ARG A 26 6.13 -21.04 -4.56
C ARG A 26 6.62 -21.31 -5.98
N THR A 27 5.94 -20.79 -6.99
CA THR A 27 6.35 -20.96 -8.41
C THR A 27 7.39 -19.94 -8.87
N LYS A 28 7.63 -18.89 -8.08
CA LYS A 28 8.53 -17.78 -8.45
C LYS A 28 9.47 -17.39 -7.30
N PRO A 29 10.21 -18.33 -6.70
CA PRO A 29 11.09 -18.04 -5.57
C PRO A 29 12.17 -16.98 -5.90
N GLU A 30 12.56 -16.87 -7.17
CA GLU A 30 13.55 -15.91 -7.68
C GLU A 30 13.13 -14.44 -7.57
N LEU A 31 11.86 -14.16 -7.29
CA LEU A 31 11.36 -12.80 -7.08
C LEU A 31 11.53 -12.31 -5.63
N PHE A 32 11.96 -13.19 -4.72
CA PHE A 32 12.01 -12.89 -3.30
C PHE A 32 13.46 -12.87 -2.77
N ALA A 33 13.69 -11.98 -1.80
CA ALA A 33 14.95 -11.80 -1.08
C ALA A 33 14.76 -12.19 0.40
N PRO A 34 14.96 -13.47 0.76
CA PRO A 34 14.94 -13.88 2.16
C PRO A 34 16.05 -13.20 2.95
N SER A 35 15.75 -12.79 4.18
CA SER A 35 16.72 -12.14 5.07
C SER A 35 16.33 -12.33 6.53
N GLU A 36 17.29 -12.13 7.44
CA GLU A 36 17.04 -12.17 8.89
C GLU A 36 16.17 -11.00 9.38
N GLU A 37 16.29 -9.83 8.75
CA GLU A 37 15.48 -8.63 9.07
C GLU A 37 14.08 -8.68 8.43
N GLY A 38 13.86 -9.58 7.46
CA GLY A 38 12.60 -9.79 6.76
C GLY A 38 12.05 -11.19 7.00
N PHE A 39 11.50 -11.82 5.96
CA PHE A 39 11.10 -13.23 6.06
C PHE A 39 12.28 -14.15 5.74
N ALA A 40 12.48 -15.17 6.57
CA ALA A 40 13.57 -16.14 6.43
C ALA A 40 13.48 -16.99 5.14
N ASN A 41 12.27 -17.18 4.61
CA ASN A 41 12.01 -17.88 3.34
C ASN A 41 10.55 -17.67 2.90
N VAL A 42 10.19 -18.22 1.73
CA VAL A 42 8.84 -18.15 1.14
C VAL A 42 7.78 -18.77 2.06
N GLU A 43 8.05 -19.89 2.72
CA GLU A 43 7.07 -20.55 3.60
C GLU A 43 6.81 -19.73 4.87
N THR A 44 7.85 -19.16 5.47
CA THR A 44 7.71 -18.20 6.58
C THR A 44 6.87 -16.99 6.16
N ALA A 45 7.14 -16.42 4.98
CA ALA A 45 6.37 -15.29 4.46
C ALA A 45 4.89 -15.64 4.21
N ILE A 46 4.60 -16.85 3.74
CA ILE A 46 3.23 -17.34 3.55
C ILE A 46 2.54 -17.49 4.91
N ALA A 47 3.19 -18.14 5.87
CA ALA A 47 2.63 -18.40 7.19
C ALA A 47 2.33 -17.10 7.95
N GLU A 48 3.29 -16.17 8.02
CA GLU A 48 3.13 -14.91 8.74
C GLU A 48 2.08 -14.00 8.11
N ARG A 49 2.02 -13.92 6.77
CA ARG A 49 0.94 -13.20 6.08
C ARG A 49 -0.43 -13.83 6.31
N GLY A 50 -0.49 -15.16 6.43
CA GLY A 50 -1.71 -15.87 6.80
C GLY A 50 -2.18 -15.52 8.21
N ALA A 51 -1.26 -15.53 9.18
CA ALA A 51 -1.54 -15.12 10.55
C ALA A 51 -1.98 -13.65 10.65
N ALA A 52 -1.32 -12.75 9.91
CA ALA A 52 -1.72 -11.35 9.84
C ALA A 52 -3.12 -11.17 9.22
N ALA A 53 -3.47 -11.95 8.18
CA ALA A 53 -4.79 -11.93 7.59
C ALA A 53 -5.87 -12.39 8.58
N GLU A 54 -5.64 -13.45 9.36
CA GLU A 54 -6.58 -13.89 10.39
C GLU A 54 -6.72 -12.87 11.53
N CYS A 55 -5.62 -12.21 11.93
CA CYS A 55 -5.67 -11.09 12.89
C CYS A 55 -6.54 -9.93 12.37
N PHE A 56 -6.34 -9.55 11.11
CA PHE A 56 -7.18 -8.55 10.44
C PHE A 56 -8.65 -8.97 10.40
N LEU A 57 -8.96 -10.22 10.04
CA LEU A 57 -10.34 -10.70 9.94
C LEU A 57 -11.06 -10.69 11.30
N ALA A 58 -10.36 -11.08 12.37
CA ALA A 58 -10.90 -11.00 13.74
C ALA A 58 -11.17 -9.55 14.15
N ASP A 59 -10.29 -8.62 13.78
CA ASP A 59 -10.50 -7.20 14.03
C ASP A 59 -11.65 -6.62 13.18
N TYR A 60 -11.79 -7.06 11.92
CA TYR A 60 -12.83 -6.63 10.99
C TYR A 60 -14.23 -6.98 11.48
N GLU A 61 -14.44 -8.17 12.05
CA GLU A 61 -15.75 -8.63 12.52
C GLU A 61 -16.41 -7.64 13.48
N SER A 62 -15.66 -7.13 14.46
CA SER A 62 -16.15 -6.12 15.39
C SER A 62 -15.96 -4.69 14.86
N GLY A 63 -14.83 -4.41 14.22
CA GLY A 63 -14.46 -3.06 13.78
C GLY A 63 -15.34 -2.51 12.68
N PHE A 64 -15.89 -3.38 11.84
CA PHE A 64 -16.82 -3.00 10.78
C PHE A 64 -18.09 -2.39 11.35
N LEU A 65 -18.69 -3.00 12.38
CA LEU A 65 -19.90 -2.48 13.04
C LEU A 65 -19.66 -1.12 13.72
N HIS A 66 -18.41 -0.83 14.10
CA HIS A 66 -18.00 0.44 14.72
C HIS A 66 -17.49 1.46 13.68
N GLY A 67 -17.62 1.18 12.38
CA GLY A 67 -17.23 2.10 11.31
C GLY A 67 -15.72 2.28 11.12
N ARG A 68 -14.89 1.39 11.67
CA ARG A 68 -13.42 1.43 11.48
C ARG A 68 -12.99 1.08 10.05
N TYR A 69 -13.81 0.31 9.34
CA TYR A 69 -13.57 -0.13 7.98
C TYR A 69 -14.56 0.54 7.02
N VAL A 70 -14.02 1.31 6.08
CA VAL A 70 -14.82 2.07 5.10
C VAL A 70 -14.53 1.56 3.69
N GLY A 71 -15.59 1.16 2.98
CA GLY A 71 -15.53 0.77 1.59
C GLY A 71 -15.28 1.99 0.70
N ALA A 72 -14.01 2.27 0.40
CA ALA A 72 -13.59 3.40 -0.44
C ALA A 72 -12.64 2.96 -1.57
N ALA A 73 -12.46 3.83 -2.56
CA ALA A 73 -11.55 3.57 -3.67
C ALA A 73 -10.82 4.86 -4.08
N LEU A 74 -9.53 4.75 -4.37
CA LEU A 74 -8.78 5.85 -5.00
C LEU A 74 -9.31 6.09 -6.42
N PRO A 75 -9.24 7.33 -6.93
CA PRO A 75 -8.64 8.52 -6.31
C PRO A 75 -9.65 9.41 -5.56
N ARG A 76 -10.75 8.86 -5.02
CA ARG A 76 -11.75 9.64 -4.26
C ARG A 76 -12.18 8.92 -2.98
N LEU A 77 -11.63 9.37 -1.85
CA LEU A 77 -11.90 8.85 -0.53
C LEU A 77 -12.95 9.71 0.18
N PRO A 78 -13.87 9.09 0.96
CA PRO A 78 -14.96 9.77 1.64
C PRO A 78 -14.50 10.41 2.97
N PHE A 79 -13.31 11.02 2.98
CA PHE A 79 -12.73 11.66 4.17
C PHE A 79 -12.52 13.14 3.91
N ALA A 80 -12.67 13.94 4.97
CA ALA A 80 -12.37 15.36 4.93
C ALA A 80 -10.86 15.59 4.76
N ASP A 81 -10.51 16.80 4.32
CA ASP A 81 -9.12 17.22 4.25
C ASP A 81 -8.45 17.12 5.63
N GLY A 82 -7.25 16.57 5.67
CA GLY A 82 -6.47 16.48 6.90
C GLY A 82 -7.04 15.56 8.00
N SER A 83 -7.87 14.59 7.64
CA SER A 83 -8.46 13.63 8.58
C SER A 83 -7.43 12.73 9.29
N PHE A 84 -6.24 12.54 8.70
CA PHE A 84 -5.24 11.59 9.21
C PHE A 84 -3.88 12.23 9.46
N ASP A 85 -3.21 11.76 10.52
CA ASP A 85 -1.80 12.08 10.80
C ASP A 85 -0.85 11.26 9.93
N LEU A 86 -1.26 10.04 9.59
CA LEU A 86 -0.51 9.08 8.78
C LEU A 86 -1.47 8.35 7.84
N THR A 87 -1.13 8.35 6.54
CA THR A 87 -1.84 7.58 5.52
C THR A 87 -0.88 6.56 4.90
N LEU A 88 -1.29 5.29 4.84
CA LEU A 88 -0.48 4.21 4.29
C LEU A 88 -1.13 3.66 3.02
N CYS A 89 -0.37 3.57 1.93
CA CYS A 89 -0.78 2.89 0.70
C CYS A 89 0.26 1.83 0.35
N ALA A 90 -0.06 0.58 0.66
CA ALA A 90 0.83 -0.57 0.47
C ALA A 90 0.29 -1.50 -0.62
N HIS A 91 1.18 -1.91 -1.55
CA HIS A 91 0.95 -2.91 -2.58
C HIS A 91 -0.27 -2.66 -3.49
N LEU A 92 -0.52 -1.38 -3.82
CA LEU A 92 -1.63 -0.97 -4.70
C LEU A 92 -1.15 -0.22 -5.94
N LEU A 93 -0.58 0.98 -5.77
CA LEU A 93 -0.37 1.92 -6.88
C LEU A 93 0.59 1.40 -7.95
N PHE A 94 1.86 1.18 -7.58
CA PHE A 94 2.91 0.90 -8.55
C PHE A 94 3.01 -0.59 -8.90
N LEU A 95 2.68 -1.46 -7.95
CA LEU A 95 2.60 -2.91 -8.17
C LEU A 95 1.63 -3.27 -9.31
N HIS A 96 0.56 -2.48 -9.45
CA HIS A 96 -0.47 -2.61 -10.48
C HIS A 96 -0.39 -1.50 -11.54
N SER A 97 0.81 -1.02 -11.87
CA SER A 97 1.02 0.03 -12.89
C SER A 97 0.44 -0.29 -14.27
N GLY A 98 0.24 -1.57 -14.61
CA GLY A 98 -0.46 -1.97 -15.84
C GLY A 98 -1.99 -1.86 -15.80
N LEU A 99 -2.59 -1.66 -14.61
CA LEU A 99 -4.04 -1.52 -14.43
C LEU A 99 -4.49 -0.06 -14.32
N PHE A 100 -3.58 0.84 -13.98
CA PHE A 100 -3.87 2.25 -13.73
C PHE A 100 -3.04 3.13 -14.66
N ASP A 101 -3.65 4.16 -15.22
CA ASP A 101 -2.93 5.15 -16.01
C ASP A 101 -2.25 6.20 -15.11
N TYR A 102 -1.35 6.98 -15.70
CA TYR A 102 -0.64 8.05 -15.01
C TYR A 102 -1.58 9.04 -14.30
N ALA A 103 -2.70 9.38 -14.94
CA ALA A 103 -3.67 10.32 -14.38
C ALA A 103 -4.28 9.78 -13.08
N PHE A 104 -4.56 8.48 -13.01
CA PHE A 104 -4.99 7.81 -11.79
C PHE A 104 -3.90 7.87 -10.71
N HIS A 105 -2.63 7.54 -11.04
CA HIS A 105 -1.55 7.56 -10.05
C HIS A 105 -1.38 8.94 -9.42
N LEU A 106 -1.37 9.98 -10.25
CA LEU A 106 -1.29 11.37 -9.82
C LEU A 106 -2.48 11.78 -8.94
N ALA A 107 -3.70 11.51 -9.40
CA ALA A 107 -4.91 11.81 -8.63
C ALA A 107 -4.95 11.04 -7.30
N ALA A 108 -4.50 9.79 -7.29
CA ALA A 108 -4.44 8.96 -6.09
C ALA A 108 -3.43 9.51 -5.07
N CYS A 109 -2.23 9.89 -5.50
CA CYS A 109 -1.24 10.53 -4.63
C CYS A 109 -1.77 11.84 -4.05
N ARG A 110 -2.38 12.70 -4.87
CA ARG A 110 -3.03 13.94 -4.41
C ARG A 110 -4.12 13.67 -3.38
N GLU A 111 -4.94 12.65 -3.61
CA GLU A 111 -6.02 12.29 -2.70
C GLU A 111 -5.50 11.80 -1.34
N LEU A 112 -4.46 10.96 -1.32
CA LEU A 112 -3.83 10.50 -0.09
C LEU A 112 -3.19 11.67 0.67
N VAL A 113 -2.58 12.62 -0.03
CA VAL A 113 -2.04 13.84 0.55
C VAL A 113 -3.16 14.75 1.09
N ARG A 114 -4.29 14.88 0.38
CA ARG A 114 -5.44 15.72 0.78
C ARG A 114 -6.00 15.27 2.13
N VAL A 115 -6.24 13.97 2.29
CA VAL A 115 -6.81 13.41 3.54
C VAL A 115 -5.79 13.37 4.68
N THR A 116 -4.50 13.62 4.41
CA THR A 116 -3.44 13.69 5.42
C THR A 116 -3.22 15.14 5.85
N ARG A 117 -3.15 15.41 7.16
CA ARG A 117 -3.01 16.78 7.67
C ARG A 117 -1.67 17.41 7.24
N PRO A 118 -1.58 18.74 7.16
CA PRO A 118 -0.27 19.41 7.10
C PRO A 118 0.64 18.95 8.25
N GLY A 119 1.91 18.67 7.93
CA GLY A 119 2.87 18.06 8.87
C GLY A 119 2.65 16.56 9.14
N GLY A 120 1.61 15.93 8.58
CA GLY A 120 1.42 14.49 8.56
C GLY A 120 2.16 13.81 7.38
N GLU A 121 2.15 12.48 7.38
CA GLU A 121 2.88 11.69 6.39
C GLU A 121 1.97 10.77 5.56
N VAL A 122 2.20 10.71 4.26
CA VAL A 122 1.72 9.63 3.40
C VAL A 122 2.90 8.71 3.11
N ARG A 123 2.73 7.40 3.27
CA ARG A 123 3.75 6.40 2.91
C ARG A 123 3.25 5.48 1.80
N LEU A 124 3.95 5.49 0.67
CA LEU A 124 3.63 4.67 -0.50
C LEU A 124 4.68 3.56 -0.66
N HIS A 125 4.23 2.32 -0.80
CA HIS A 125 5.11 1.16 -0.90
C HIS A 125 4.48 0.02 -1.72
N PRO A 126 5.25 -0.79 -2.46
CA PRO A 126 6.60 -0.50 -2.94
C PRO A 126 6.56 0.52 -4.09
N LEU A 127 7.71 0.96 -4.58
CA LEU A 127 7.81 1.88 -5.75
C LEU A 127 8.07 1.14 -7.07
N CYS A 128 8.03 -0.19 -7.04
CA CYS A 128 8.22 -1.05 -8.19
C CYS A 128 6.90 -1.71 -8.66
N GLY A 129 6.90 -2.14 -9.92
CA GLY A 129 5.87 -3.00 -10.48
C GLY A 129 6.08 -4.47 -10.10
N GLY A 130 5.11 -5.32 -10.48
CA GLY A 130 5.20 -6.77 -10.26
C GLY A 130 6.34 -7.47 -11.02
N ASP A 131 6.99 -6.77 -11.94
CA ASP A 131 8.19 -7.19 -12.66
C ASP A 131 9.50 -6.82 -11.94
N GLY A 132 9.41 -6.19 -10.76
CA GLY A 132 10.55 -5.74 -9.96
C GLY A 132 11.23 -4.47 -10.50
N ARG A 133 10.64 -3.80 -11.49
CA ARG A 133 11.19 -2.53 -12.01
C ARG A 133 10.53 -1.35 -11.34
N THR A 134 11.31 -0.31 -11.04
CA THR A 134 10.78 0.98 -10.58
C THR A 134 9.73 1.50 -11.56
N TYR A 135 8.65 2.08 -11.04
CA TYR A 135 7.62 2.68 -11.87
C TYR A 135 8.21 3.74 -12.80
N GLY A 136 8.05 3.56 -14.12
CA GLY A 136 8.76 4.35 -15.13
C GLY A 136 8.41 5.84 -15.17
N GLU A 137 7.25 6.23 -14.64
CA GLU A 137 6.83 7.64 -14.54
C GLU A 137 6.97 8.22 -13.13
N LEU A 138 7.70 7.53 -12.23
CA LEU A 138 7.86 7.96 -10.84
C LEU A 138 8.45 9.37 -10.76
N ASP A 139 9.56 9.65 -11.45
CA ASP A 139 10.22 10.95 -11.39
C ASP A 139 9.30 12.09 -11.87
N ARG A 140 8.53 11.84 -12.93
CA ARG A 140 7.54 12.79 -13.44
C ARG A 140 6.44 13.05 -12.42
N LEU A 141 5.91 11.99 -11.81
CA LEU A 141 4.90 12.07 -10.75
C LEU A 141 5.41 12.88 -9.53
N LEU A 142 6.63 12.63 -9.08
CA LEU A 142 7.23 13.32 -7.94
C LEU A 142 7.49 14.80 -8.23
N ALA A 143 8.00 15.11 -9.42
CA ALA A 143 8.20 16.48 -9.84
C ALA A 143 6.89 17.26 -9.88
N GLU A 144 5.82 16.66 -10.39
CA GLU A 144 4.50 17.31 -10.43
C GLU A 144 3.95 17.59 -9.02
N LEU A 145 4.01 16.59 -8.13
CA LEU A 145 3.58 16.75 -6.72
C LEU A 145 4.40 17.83 -5.99
N ALA A 146 5.71 17.89 -6.23
CA ALA A 146 6.57 18.88 -5.58
C ALA A 146 6.33 20.30 -6.11
N VAL A 147 6.28 20.48 -7.44
CA VAL A 147 6.21 21.81 -8.07
C VAL A 147 4.80 22.38 -8.06
N ALA A 148 3.79 21.58 -8.41
CA ALA A 148 2.42 22.06 -8.53
C ALA A 148 1.70 22.10 -7.19
N ASP A 149 1.96 21.11 -6.32
CA ASP A 149 1.19 20.92 -5.08
C ASP A 149 1.99 21.26 -3.80
N GLY A 150 3.27 21.63 -3.93
CA GLY A 150 4.13 21.97 -2.79
C GLY A 150 4.40 20.79 -1.85
N VAL A 151 4.28 19.56 -2.34
CA VAL A 151 4.44 18.34 -1.55
C VAL A 151 5.92 18.04 -1.36
N ALA A 152 6.35 17.91 -0.10
CA ALA A 152 7.68 17.44 0.23
C ALA A 152 7.78 15.92 -0.04
N VAL A 153 8.89 15.52 -0.67
CA VAL A 153 9.14 14.15 -1.09
C VAL A 153 10.40 13.62 -0.43
N LYS A 154 10.31 12.42 0.17
CA LYS A 154 11.46 11.75 0.78
C LYS A 154 11.43 10.25 0.48
N HIS A 155 12.56 9.70 0.02
CA HIS A 155 12.76 8.26 -0.04
C HIS A 155 13.29 7.74 1.29
N THR A 156 12.67 6.69 1.83
CA THR A 156 13.08 6.03 3.07
C THR A 156 13.39 4.56 2.78
N PRO A 157 14.62 4.09 3.04
CA PRO A 157 14.98 2.69 2.88
C PRO A 157 14.15 1.77 3.79
N VAL A 158 13.83 0.59 3.28
CA VAL A 158 13.15 -0.50 3.98
C VAL A 158 14.16 -1.60 4.24
N ARG A 159 14.32 -1.92 5.52
CA ARG A 159 15.08 -3.09 5.97
C ARG A 159 14.24 -4.36 5.80
N GLY A 160 14.90 -5.48 5.47
CA GLY A 160 14.22 -6.76 5.31
C GLY A 160 13.22 -6.84 4.14
N ALA A 161 13.43 -6.06 3.07
CA ALA A 161 12.58 -6.10 1.89
C ALA A 161 12.51 -7.51 1.29
N PHE A 162 11.32 -8.11 1.31
CA PHE A 162 11.14 -9.49 0.88
C PHE A 162 10.96 -9.66 -0.62
N PHE A 163 10.39 -8.67 -1.31
CA PHE A 163 10.29 -8.67 -2.76
C PHE A 163 11.46 -7.87 -3.34
N HIS A 164 12.10 -8.38 -4.39
CA HIS A 164 13.17 -7.63 -5.04
C HIS A 164 12.68 -6.25 -5.51
N ALA A 165 13.49 -5.21 -5.29
CA ALA A 165 13.16 -3.80 -5.54
C ALA A 165 12.06 -3.18 -4.64
N ALA A 166 11.58 -3.87 -3.61
CA ALA A 166 10.73 -3.29 -2.57
C ALA A 166 11.54 -2.73 -1.39
N ASP A 167 12.71 -2.17 -1.64
CA ASP A 167 13.66 -1.69 -0.62
C ASP A 167 13.46 -0.23 -0.23
N THR A 168 12.46 0.44 -0.81
CA THR A 168 12.23 1.87 -0.62
C THR A 168 10.75 2.14 -0.43
N THR A 169 10.44 2.98 0.56
CA THR A 169 9.13 3.59 0.76
C THR A 169 9.23 5.08 0.45
N LEU A 170 8.26 5.58 -0.30
CA LEU A 170 8.12 7.01 -0.58
C LEU A 170 7.31 7.66 0.53
N VAL A 171 7.83 8.74 1.10
CA VAL A 171 7.14 9.58 2.08
C VAL A 171 6.78 10.90 1.41
N LEU A 172 5.49 11.22 1.42
CA LEU A 172 4.96 12.51 0.95
C LEU A 172 4.41 13.28 2.15
N ALA A 173 4.64 14.59 2.20
CA ALA A 173 4.11 15.44 3.27
C ALA A 173 3.76 16.83 2.74
N ARG A 174 2.65 17.41 3.23
CA ARG A 174 2.41 18.85 3.07
C ARG A 174 3.18 19.58 4.18
N PRO A 175 4.05 20.55 3.86
CA PRO A 175 4.70 21.36 4.88
C PRO A 175 3.65 22.07 5.75
N THR A 176 3.95 22.22 7.05
CA THR A 176 3.18 23.12 7.91
C THR A 176 3.44 24.56 7.43
N ALA A 177 2.39 25.37 7.25
CA ALA A 177 2.58 26.79 7.01
C ALA A 177 3.35 27.39 8.19
N MET A 178 4.43 28.14 7.91
CA MET A 178 5.20 28.88 8.92
C MET A 178 4.38 30.02 9.51
#